data_AF-A0A969GUA1-F1
#
_entry.id   AF-A0A969GUA1-F1
#
_cell.length_a   1.000
_cell.length_b   1.000
_cell.length_c   1.000
_cell.angle_alpha   90.00
_cell.angle_beta   90.00
_cell.angle_gamma   90.00
#
_symmetry.space_group_name_H-M   'P 1'
#
loop_
_entity.id
_entity.type
_entity.pdbx_description
1 polymer ?
#
loop_
_entity_poly.entity_id
_entity_poly.type
_entity_poly.pdbx_seq_one_letter_code
_entity_poly.pdbx_strand_id
1 'polypeptide(L)'
;MKEPNTTIRQIKRSLPQIKSRFNLKKIDLINNGRGKDKENYYIKAEINPVDRTEVIPIMTKMQEVKVVFDVPSKFKITEYRGQLRQHERGINALKMNEWAAKRARYEELRPTSTKGRTPESKADQDLFREIIKNRIIEQIVKNSIKAGKSLEEARKGAEASAEKWMKKRVALHGPDQIAGGGRAINDTTPAKDIGSFSELRTKTGLTGMGNNRINFSIGPKWKKHVEAIDNEVNSSKYTSEMKKEFNMNVSIKVQQAN
;
A
#
# COMPACT_ATOMS: atom_id res chain seq x y z
N MET A 1 -20.75 -26.50 -41.07
CA MET A 1 -20.58 -27.46 -42.20
C MET A 1 -21.04 -26.76 -43.47
N LYS A 2 -20.22 -26.69 -44.53
CA LYS A 2 -20.62 -26.05 -45.81
C LYS A 2 -21.37 -27.04 -46.68
N GLU A 3 -22.41 -26.59 -47.35
CA GLU A 3 -23.14 -27.38 -48.33
C GLU A 3 -22.26 -27.67 -49.56
N PRO A 4 -22.31 -28.90 -50.14
CA PRO A 4 -21.35 -29.38 -51.15
C PRO A 4 -21.29 -28.59 -52.47
N ASN A 5 -22.20 -27.62 -52.73
CA ASN A 5 -22.35 -26.96 -54.02
C ASN A 5 -22.13 -25.42 -54.00
N THR A 6 -21.44 -24.90 -52.99
CA THR A 6 -21.18 -23.44 -52.90
C THR A 6 -20.08 -23.00 -53.88
N THR A 7 -20.40 -22.11 -54.80
CA THR A 7 -19.45 -21.56 -55.79
C THR A 7 -18.51 -20.49 -55.21
N ILE A 8 -17.33 -20.30 -55.82
CA ILE A 8 -16.39 -19.23 -55.45
C ILE A 8 -17.04 -17.85 -55.53
N ARG A 9 -17.93 -17.64 -56.51
CA ARG A 9 -18.66 -16.37 -56.68
C ARG A 9 -19.58 -16.08 -55.50
N GLN A 10 -20.25 -17.10 -54.97
CA GLN A 10 -21.10 -16.97 -53.77
C GLN A 10 -20.26 -16.68 -52.52
N ILE A 11 -19.09 -17.32 -52.38
CA ILE A 11 -18.17 -17.06 -51.26
C ILE A 11 -17.65 -15.62 -51.31
N LYS A 12 -17.20 -15.13 -52.48
CA LYS A 12 -16.73 -13.74 -52.63
C LYS A 12 -17.82 -12.71 -52.29
N ARG A 13 -19.08 -12.99 -52.61
CA ARG A 13 -20.22 -12.10 -52.31
C ARG A 13 -20.55 -12.02 -50.82
N SER A 14 -20.24 -13.03 -50.02
CA SER A 14 -20.50 -13.01 -48.57
C SER A 14 -19.38 -12.33 -47.76
N LEU A 15 -18.17 -12.18 -48.33
CA LEU A 15 -17.04 -11.59 -47.61
C LEU A 15 -17.29 -10.16 -47.09
N PRO A 16 -17.94 -9.23 -47.83
CA PRO A 16 -18.22 -7.89 -47.31
C PRO A 16 -19.15 -7.90 -46.08
N GLN A 17 -20.18 -8.76 -46.09
CA GLN A 17 -21.10 -8.90 -44.96
C GLN A 17 -20.38 -9.47 -43.74
N ILE A 18 -19.50 -10.45 -43.94
CA ILE A 18 -18.66 -11.03 -42.87
C ILE A 18 -17.67 -9.97 -42.35
N LYS A 19 -17.03 -9.20 -43.24
CA LYS A 19 -16.13 -8.10 -42.88
C LYS A 19 -16.82 -7.09 -41.97
N SER A 20 -18.05 -6.68 -42.33
CA SER A 20 -18.84 -5.73 -41.55
C SER A 20 -19.32 -6.32 -40.22
N ARG A 21 -19.85 -7.54 -40.23
CA ARG A 21 -20.42 -8.19 -39.02
C ARG A 21 -19.39 -8.37 -37.91
N PHE A 22 -18.14 -8.66 -38.27
CA PHE A 22 -17.06 -8.92 -37.32
C PHE A 22 -16.01 -7.79 -37.27
N ASN A 23 -16.31 -6.64 -37.87
CA ASN A 23 -15.44 -5.46 -37.91
C ASN A 23 -13.99 -5.77 -38.34
N LEU A 24 -13.82 -6.58 -39.38
CA LEU A 24 -12.50 -7.04 -39.85
C LEU A 24 -11.82 -5.93 -40.67
N LYS A 25 -10.53 -5.67 -40.42
CA LYS A 25 -9.74 -4.71 -41.24
C LYS A 25 -9.59 -5.22 -42.66
N LYS A 26 -9.33 -6.52 -42.79
CA LYS A 26 -9.10 -7.21 -44.06
C LYS A 26 -9.64 -8.64 -44.04
N ILE A 27 -10.21 -9.06 -45.15
CA ILE A 27 -10.64 -10.44 -45.38
C ILE A 27 -10.42 -10.78 -46.86
N ASP A 28 -9.52 -11.73 -47.11
CA ASP A 28 -9.16 -12.17 -48.45
C ASP A 28 -9.42 -13.66 -48.60
N LEU A 29 -9.93 -14.06 -49.77
CA LEU A 29 -9.98 -15.45 -50.19
C LEU A 29 -8.71 -15.77 -51.00
N ILE A 30 -7.83 -16.58 -50.45
CA ILE A 30 -6.52 -16.89 -51.04
C ILE A 30 -6.56 -18.27 -51.70
N ASN A 31 -6.08 -18.35 -52.95
CA ASN A 31 -5.88 -19.62 -53.66
C ASN A 31 -4.55 -20.25 -53.20
N ASN A 32 -4.59 -21.50 -52.76
CA ASN A 32 -3.44 -22.24 -52.22
C ASN A 32 -2.89 -23.29 -53.20
N GLY A 33 -3.15 -23.14 -54.51
CA GLY A 33 -2.64 -24.00 -55.57
C GLY A 33 -3.67 -24.99 -56.14
N ARG A 34 -3.33 -25.55 -57.30
CA ARG A 34 -4.15 -26.49 -58.08
C ARG A 34 -3.80 -27.94 -57.76
N GLY A 35 -4.78 -28.72 -57.33
CA GLY A 35 -4.77 -30.19 -57.48
C GLY A 35 -5.32 -30.58 -58.86
N LYS A 36 -5.18 -31.85 -59.25
CA LYS A 36 -5.53 -32.37 -60.59
C LYS A 36 -6.88 -31.87 -61.13
N ASP A 37 -7.92 -31.83 -60.30
CA ASP A 37 -9.28 -31.41 -60.70
C ASP A 37 -9.95 -30.43 -59.70
N LYS A 38 -9.19 -29.87 -58.74
CA LYS A 38 -9.72 -29.01 -57.66
C LYS A 38 -8.76 -27.87 -57.32
N GLU A 39 -9.31 -26.67 -57.11
CA GLU A 39 -8.59 -25.53 -56.55
C GLU A 39 -8.88 -25.38 -55.05
N ASN A 40 -7.84 -25.26 -54.23
CA ASN A 40 -7.97 -25.13 -52.78
C ASN A 40 -7.94 -23.65 -52.38
N TYR A 41 -8.89 -23.21 -51.58
CA TYR A 41 -8.97 -21.84 -51.08
C TYR A 41 -9.07 -21.80 -49.55
N TYR A 42 -8.44 -20.82 -48.93
CA TYR A 42 -8.66 -20.49 -47.52
C TYR A 42 -8.94 -19.00 -47.35
N ILE A 43 -9.53 -18.65 -46.21
CA ILE A 43 -9.81 -17.26 -45.85
C ILE A 43 -8.70 -16.80 -44.91
N LYS A 44 -8.00 -15.73 -45.28
CA LYS A 44 -7.10 -15.00 -44.38
C LYS A 44 -7.83 -13.76 -43.90
N ALA A 45 -7.96 -13.61 -42.59
CA ALA A 45 -8.58 -12.44 -41.97
C ALA A 45 -7.64 -11.81 -40.95
N GLU A 46 -7.64 -10.48 -40.88
CA GLU A 46 -6.92 -9.70 -39.88
C GLU A 46 -7.95 -8.91 -39.03
N ILE A 47 -7.99 -9.22 -37.74
CA ILE A 47 -8.81 -8.53 -36.75
C ILE A 47 -7.95 -7.37 -36.19
N ASN A 48 -8.50 -6.15 -36.13
CA ASN A 48 -7.86 -5.03 -35.45
C ASN A 48 -8.52 -4.82 -34.07
N PRO A 49 -7.77 -4.33 -33.06
CA PRO A 49 -6.63 -3.45 -33.31
C PRO A 49 -5.22 -3.95 -32.92
N VAL A 50 -4.29 -3.88 -33.90
CA VAL A 50 -2.84 -3.61 -33.68
C VAL A 50 -2.61 -2.16 -33.23
N ASP A 51 -3.61 -1.29 -33.39
CA ASP A 51 -3.62 0.06 -32.83
C ASP A 51 -4.14 0.03 -31.39
N ARG A 52 -3.67 0.91 -30.50
CA ARG A 52 -4.23 0.97 -29.14
C ARG A 52 -5.66 1.49 -29.21
N THR A 53 -6.59 0.86 -28.49
CA THR A 53 -7.90 1.46 -28.21
C THR A 53 -7.71 2.78 -27.46
N GLU A 54 -8.75 3.61 -27.41
CA GLU A 54 -8.73 4.80 -26.56
C GLU A 54 -8.33 4.42 -25.14
N VAL A 55 -7.39 5.18 -24.56
CA VAL A 55 -6.97 4.97 -23.18
C VAL A 55 -8.07 5.50 -22.29
N ILE A 56 -8.81 4.59 -21.66
CA ILE A 56 -9.80 4.96 -20.65
C ILE A 56 -9.08 5.12 -19.30
N PRO A 57 -8.95 6.32 -18.74
CA PRO A 57 -8.34 6.49 -17.43
C PRO A 57 -9.25 5.90 -16.35
N ILE A 58 -8.82 4.80 -15.75
CA ILE A 58 -9.50 4.19 -14.60
C ILE A 58 -8.92 4.81 -13.33
N MET A 59 -9.78 5.48 -12.55
CA MET A 59 -9.40 5.93 -11.22
C MET A 59 -9.19 4.72 -10.31
N THR A 60 -8.08 4.70 -9.58
CA THR A 60 -7.73 3.63 -8.63
C THR A 60 -7.53 4.15 -7.21
N LYS A 61 -7.69 5.46 -7.02
CA LYS A 61 -7.48 6.19 -5.76
C LYS A 61 -8.43 7.37 -5.65
N MET A 62 -8.63 7.86 -4.43
CA MET A 62 -9.34 9.12 -4.20
C MET A 62 -8.57 10.33 -4.75
N GLN A 63 -9.24 11.48 -4.82
CA GLN A 63 -8.60 12.74 -5.14
C GLN A 63 -7.53 13.06 -4.10
N GLU A 64 -6.42 13.66 -4.53
CA GLU A 64 -5.31 13.93 -3.63
C GLU A 64 -5.73 14.93 -2.53
N VAL A 65 -5.54 14.54 -1.27
CA VAL A 65 -5.65 15.43 -0.11
C VAL A 65 -4.25 15.83 0.34
N LYS A 66 -3.94 17.13 0.24
CA LYS A 66 -2.66 17.68 0.70
C LYS A 66 -2.80 18.18 2.13
N VAL A 67 -1.89 17.75 3.01
CA VAL A 67 -1.79 18.21 4.39
C VAL A 67 -0.40 18.76 4.66
N VAL A 68 -0.30 19.87 5.39
CA VAL A 68 0.96 20.56 5.68
C VAL A 68 1.24 20.55 7.18
N PHE A 69 2.37 19.98 7.58
CA PHE A 69 2.82 19.96 8.97
C PHE A 69 3.88 21.02 9.21
N ASP A 70 3.59 21.95 10.13
CA ASP A 70 4.59 22.87 10.66
C ASP A 70 5.55 22.14 11.58
N VAL A 71 6.85 22.23 11.33
CA VAL A 71 7.88 21.61 12.16
C VAL A 71 8.41 22.65 13.14
N PRO A 72 8.29 22.44 14.46
CA PRO A 72 8.93 23.30 15.44
C PRO A 72 10.45 23.43 15.21
N SER A 73 11.01 24.64 15.31
CA SER A 73 12.44 24.95 15.13
C SER A 73 13.38 24.06 15.94
N LYS A 74 12.97 23.64 17.14
CA LYS A 74 13.72 22.73 18.02
C LYS A 74 13.88 21.29 17.48
N PHE A 75 13.16 20.91 16.43
CA PHE A 75 13.23 19.56 15.86
C PHE A 75 14.00 19.53 14.54
N LYS A 76 14.81 18.49 14.37
CA LYS A 76 15.49 18.24 13.10
C LYS A 76 14.47 17.88 12.03
N ILE A 77 14.25 18.80 11.07
CA ILE A 77 13.23 18.64 10.02
C ILE A 77 13.40 17.37 9.20
N THR A 78 14.63 16.88 9.00
CA THR A 78 14.88 15.64 8.23
C THR A 78 14.32 14.41 8.94
N GLU A 79 14.51 14.30 10.25
CA GLU A 79 13.96 13.20 11.07
C GLU A 79 12.43 13.31 11.16
N TYR A 80 11.92 14.54 11.36
CA TYR A 80 10.48 14.81 11.39
C TYR A 80 9.80 14.37 10.09
N ARG A 81 10.38 14.77 8.95
CA ARG A 81 9.95 14.37 7.61
C ARG A 81 10.05 12.86 7.42
N GLY A 82 11.10 12.21 7.94
CA GLY A 82 11.27 10.76 7.88
C GLY A 82 10.15 10.00 8.60
N GLN A 83 9.71 10.47 9.76
CA GLN A 83 8.57 9.89 10.46
C GLN A 83 7.25 10.13 9.71
N LEU A 84 6.99 11.36 9.26
CA LEU A 84 5.78 11.66 8.48
C LEU A 84 5.71 10.91 7.14
N ARG A 85 6.84 10.66 6.47
CA ARG A 85 6.87 9.83 5.25
C ARG A 85 6.41 8.39 5.51
N GLN A 86 6.68 7.84 6.69
CA GLN A 86 6.17 6.52 7.06
C GLN A 86 4.66 6.57 7.26
N HIS A 87 4.14 7.67 7.81
CA HIS A 87 2.70 7.87 7.93
C HIS A 87 2.05 8.00 6.54
N GLU A 88 2.57 8.85 5.65
CA GLU A 88 2.07 9.02 4.28
C GLU A 88 2.00 7.68 3.53
N ARG A 89 3.08 6.90 3.56
CA ARG A 89 3.14 5.57 2.92
C ARG A 89 2.10 4.62 3.50
N GLY A 90 1.96 4.60 4.82
CA GLY A 90 0.99 3.78 5.51
C GLY A 90 -0.44 4.14 5.15
N ILE A 91 -0.76 5.44 5.10
CA ILE A 91 -2.10 5.92 4.75
C ILE A 91 -2.43 5.52 3.33
N ASN A 92 -1.50 5.77 2.40
CA ASN A 92 -1.67 5.46 0.98
C ASN A 92 -1.67 3.96 0.64
N ALA A 93 -1.32 3.10 1.61
CA ALA A 93 -1.45 1.66 1.48
C ALA A 93 -2.84 1.13 1.85
N LEU A 94 -3.68 1.95 2.51
CA LEU A 94 -5.03 1.57 2.88
C LEU A 94 -6.00 1.76 1.71
N LYS A 95 -7.04 0.93 1.69
CA LYS A 95 -8.29 1.21 0.98
C LYS A 95 -9.07 2.30 1.70
N MET A 96 -9.94 3.00 0.96
CA MET A 96 -10.79 4.04 1.54
C MET A 96 -11.77 3.48 2.59
N ASN A 97 -12.33 2.29 2.37
CA ASN A 97 -13.20 1.63 3.34
C ASN A 97 -12.43 1.22 4.61
N GLU A 98 -11.18 0.76 4.48
CA GLU A 98 -10.31 0.44 5.62
C GLU A 98 -10.00 1.69 6.43
N TRP A 99 -9.65 2.80 5.77
CA TRP A 99 -9.48 4.10 6.44
C TRP A 99 -10.74 4.49 7.22
N ALA A 100 -11.90 4.50 6.56
CA ALA A 100 -13.17 4.89 7.17
C ALA A 100 -13.50 4.05 8.41
N ALA A 101 -13.35 2.73 8.30
CA ALA A 101 -13.66 1.81 9.39
C ALA A 101 -12.64 1.93 10.55
N LYS A 102 -11.35 2.14 10.26
CA LYS A 102 -10.34 2.38 11.30
C LYS A 102 -10.54 3.73 12.00
N ARG A 103 -10.94 4.77 11.27
CA ARG A 103 -11.28 6.08 11.83
C ARG A 103 -12.53 6.02 12.71
N ALA A 104 -13.58 5.31 12.28
CA ALA A 104 -14.77 5.07 13.10
C ALA A 104 -14.39 4.37 14.43
N ARG A 105 -13.61 3.28 14.36
CA ARG A 105 -13.10 2.59 15.55
C ARG A 105 -12.27 3.49 16.47
N TYR A 106 -11.42 4.35 15.89
CA TYR A 106 -10.64 5.31 16.68
C TYR A 106 -11.56 6.26 17.46
N GLU A 107 -12.60 6.80 16.82
CA GLU A 107 -13.56 7.71 17.46
C GLU A 107 -14.38 7.00 18.55
N GLU A 108 -14.81 5.75 18.32
CA GLU A 108 -15.50 4.92 19.32
C GLU A 108 -14.63 4.65 20.56
N LEU A 109 -13.33 4.43 20.37
CA LEU A 109 -12.38 4.17 21.46
C LEU A 109 -11.86 5.46 22.12
N ARG A 110 -12.06 6.63 21.49
CA ARG A 110 -11.57 7.93 21.96
C ARG A 110 -12.02 8.31 23.38
N PRO A 111 -13.29 8.11 23.81
CA PRO A 111 -13.72 8.42 25.16
C PRO A 111 -13.27 7.39 26.20
N THR A 112 -12.71 6.25 25.79
CA THR A 112 -12.29 5.18 26.71
C THR A 112 -10.88 5.44 27.28
N SER A 113 -10.43 4.58 28.21
CA SER A 113 -9.09 4.64 28.79
C SER A 113 -7.96 4.51 27.75
N THR A 114 -8.23 3.90 26.59
CA THR A 114 -7.24 3.75 25.52
C THR A 114 -7.07 5.00 24.66
N LYS A 115 -7.94 6.02 24.83
CA LYS A 115 -7.90 7.31 24.10
C LYS A 115 -7.82 7.13 22.58
N GLY A 116 -8.60 6.19 22.05
CA GLY A 116 -8.69 5.88 20.62
C GLY A 116 -7.77 4.76 20.14
N ARG A 117 -6.87 4.27 20.99
CA ARG A 117 -5.95 3.16 20.62
C ARG A 117 -6.60 1.81 20.84
N THR A 118 -6.19 0.79 20.09
CA THR A 118 -6.64 -0.58 20.37
C THR A 118 -5.92 -1.14 21.62
N PRO A 119 -6.55 -2.04 22.38
CA PRO A 119 -5.94 -2.64 23.57
C PRO A 119 -4.58 -3.32 23.31
N GLU A 120 -4.42 -3.94 22.15
CA GLU A 120 -3.23 -4.70 21.73
C GLU A 120 -2.04 -3.79 21.43
N SER A 121 -2.30 -2.51 21.11
CA SER A 121 -1.31 -1.57 20.59
C SER A 121 -0.10 -1.37 21.51
N LYS A 122 -0.28 -1.51 22.83
CA LYS A 122 0.82 -1.44 23.79
C LYS A 122 1.70 -2.69 23.72
N ALA A 123 1.09 -3.87 23.75
CA ALA A 123 1.81 -5.13 23.67
C ALA A 123 2.60 -5.25 22.35
N ASP A 124 2.03 -4.78 21.25
CA ASP A 124 2.71 -4.72 19.94
C ASP A 124 3.96 -3.86 19.96
N GLN A 125 3.86 -2.68 20.56
CA GLN A 125 5.00 -1.77 20.69
C GLN A 125 6.07 -2.36 21.61
N ASP A 126 5.68 -2.98 22.72
CA ASP A 126 6.61 -3.57 23.67
C ASP A 126 7.37 -4.74 23.02
N LEU A 127 6.68 -5.66 22.32
CA LEU A 127 7.30 -6.76 21.59
C LEU A 127 8.21 -6.27 20.46
N PHE A 128 7.76 -5.29 19.67
CA PHE A 128 8.58 -4.73 18.60
C PHE A 128 9.87 -4.11 19.16
N ARG A 129 9.76 -3.37 20.27
CA ARG A 129 10.91 -2.76 20.95
C ARG A 129 11.87 -3.80 21.48
N GLU A 130 11.37 -4.89 22.06
CA GLU A 130 12.17 -6.00 22.54
C GLU A 130 12.96 -6.66 21.41
N ILE A 131 12.29 -6.99 20.29
CA ILE A 131 12.96 -7.59 19.12
C ILE A 131 14.04 -6.67 18.58
N ILE A 132 13.78 -5.36 18.46
CA ILE A 132 14.79 -4.40 17.99
C ILE A 132 15.96 -4.29 18.99
N LYS A 133 15.68 -4.26 20.30
CA LYS A 133 16.71 -4.21 21.33
C LYS A 133 17.63 -5.43 21.22
N ASN A 134 17.06 -6.64 21.10
CA ASN A 134 17.82 -7.88 21.00
C ASN A 134 18.71 -7.90 19.74
N ARG A 135 18.19 -7.44 18.59
CA ARG A 135 19.01 -7.31 17.36
C ARG A 135 20.17 -6.34 17.49
N ILE A 136 19.97 -5.21 18.20
CA ILE A 136 21.05 -4.27 18.48
C ILE A 136 22.10 -4.94 19.37
N ILE A 137 21.68 -5.64 20.42
CA ILE A 137 22.58 -6.36 21.33
C ILE A 137 23.40 -7.39 20.55
N GLU A 138 22.75 -8.26 19.77
CA GLU A 138 23.39 -9.28 18.93
C GLU A 138 24.44 -8.66 18.00
N GLN A 139 24.11 -7.55 17.35
CA GLN A 139 25.03 -6.88 16.43
C GLN A 139 26.25 -6.29 17.15
N ILE A 140 26.05 -5.66 18.32
CA ILE A 140 27.15 -5.11 19.12
C ILE A 140 28.03 -6.23 19.68
N VAL A 141 27.43 -7.32 20.17
CA VAL A 141 28.16 -8.49 20.67
C VAL A 141 29.01 -9.10 19.56
N LYS A 142 28.43 -9.34 18.39
CA LYS A 142 29.14 -9.89 17.22
C LYS A 142 30.33 -9.04 16.82
N ASN A 143 30.18 -7.71 16.82
CA ASN A 143 31.28 -6.79 16.48
C ASN A 143 32.34 -6.72 17.59
N SER A 144 31.92 -6.81 18.85
CA SER A 144 32.83 -6.76 20.01
C SER A 144 33.70 -8.02 20.12
N ILE A 145 33.13 -9.19 19.88
CA ILE A 145 33.87 -10.46 19.84
C ILE A 145 34.89 -10.45 18.69
N LYS A 146 34.48 -9.97 17.51
CA LYS A 146 35.39 -9.80 16.37
C LYS A 146 36.56 -8.84 16.67
N ALA A 147 36.35 -7.90 17.59
CA ALA A 147 37.38 -6.98 18.06
C ALA A 147 38.20 -7.51 19.25
N GLY A 148 38.05 -8.79 19.62
CA GLY A 148 38.86 -9.45 20.66
C GLY A 148 38.33 -9.36 22.09
N LYS A 149 37.10 -8.85 22.32
CA LYS A 149 36.50 -8.81 23.66
C LYS A 149 35.98 -10.18 24.08
N SER A 150 35.97 -10.44 25.39
CA SER A 150 35.28 -11.60 25.95
C SER A 150 33.77 -11.51 25.73
N LEU A 151 33.09 -12.67 25.74
CA LEU A 151 31.63 -12.73 25.58
C LEU A 151 30.90 -11.93 26.67
N GLU A 152 31.39 -11.99 27.91
CA GLU A 152 30.79 -11.30 29.05
C GLU A 152 30.89 -9.78 28.91
N GLU A 153 32.09 -9.26 28.61
CA GLU A 153 32.30 -7.82 28.38
C GLU A 153 31.50 -7.31 27.19
N ALA A 154 31.44 -8.11 26.11
CA ALA A 154 30.67 -7.80 24.92
C ALA A 154 29.16 -7.68 25.24
N ARG A 155 28.60 -8.62 26.02
CA ARG A 155 27.19 -8.60 26.41
C ARG A 155 26.85 -7.41 27.31
N LYS A 156 27.63 -7.19 28.37
CA LYS A 156 27.41 -6.08 29.31
C LYS A 156 27.46 -4.71 28.61
N GLY A 157 28.45 -4.51 27.73
CA GLY A 157 28.57 -3.28 26.95
C GLY A 157 27.43 -3.10 25.93
N ALA A 158 26.98 -4.20 25.31
CA ALA A 158 25.89 -4.19 24.35
C ALA A 158 24.55 -3.83 24.98
N GLU A 159 24.22 -4.43 26.14
CA GLU A 159 22.98 -4.15 26.87
C GLU A 159 22.87 -2.68 27.27
N ALA A 160 23.92 -2.13 27.88
CA ALA A 160 23.95 -0.72 28.28
C ALA A 160 23.81 0.24 27.08
N SER A 161 24.47 -0.09 25.97
CA SER A 161 24.40 0.69 24.73
C SER A 161 23.00 0.64 24.10
N ALA A 162 22.40 -0.55 24.05
CA ALA A 162 21.06 -0.75 23.54
C ALA A 162 20.03 -0.01 24.41
N GLU A 163 20.11 -0.10 25.73
CA GLU A 163 19.19 0.57 26.65
C GLU A 163 19.25 2.10 26.49
N LYS A 164 20.47 2.66 26.40
CA LYS A 164 20.68 4.09 26.14
C LYS A 164 20.08 4.53 24.80
N TRP A 165 20.20 3.69 23.77
CA TRP A 165 19.62 3.96 22.45
C TRP A 165 18.10 3.89 22.44
N MET A 166 17.53 2.89 23.14
CA MET A 166 16.08 2.64 23.27
C MET A 166 15.38 3.73 24.09
N LYS A 167 16.03 4.32 25.09
CA LYS A 167 15.47 5.38 25.94
C LYS A 167 15.05 6.65 25.18
N LYS A 168 15.72 6.94 24.06
CA LYS A 168 15.45 8.14 23.23
C LYS A 168 14.53 7.85 22.05
N ARG A 169 14.04 6.61 21.91
CA ARG A 169 13.31 6.16 20.73
C ARG A 169 12.01 5.46 21.09
N VAL A 170 11.06 5.52 20.17
CA VAL A 170 9.78 4.79 20.22
C VAL A 170 9.59 4.01 18.93
N ALA A 171 8.78 2.96 19.01
CA ALA A 171 8.33 2.25 17.82
C ALA A 171 7.43 3.19 17.01
N LEU A 172 7.67 3.25 15.70
CA LEU A 172 6.94 4.11 14.78
C LEU A 172 5.83 3.32 14.10
N HIS A 173 4.69 3.98 13.89
CA HIS A 173 3.57 3.47 13.11
C HIS A 173 3.51 4.18 11.76
N GLY A 174 3.10 3.46 10.71
CA GLY A 174 2.75 4.08 9.44
C GLY A 174 1.47 3.44 8.93
N PRO A 175 0.26 4.02 9.13
CA PRO A 175 -0.09 5.36 9.66
C PRO A 175 0.01 5.57 11.19
N ASP A 176 -0.13 6.83 11.65
CA ASP A 176 -0.48 7.12 13.06
C ASP A 176 -1.85 6.50 13.40
N GLN A 177 -2.06 6.04 14.63
CA GLN A 177 -3.36 5.47 15.04
C GLN A 177 -4.52 6.48 14.92
N ILE A 178 -4.24 7.78 15.09
CA ILE A 178 -5.24 8.83 14.87
C ILE A 178 -5.62 8.90 13.37
N ALA A 179 -4.70 8.58 12.48
CA ALA A 179 -4.85 8.61 11.02
C ALA A 179 -4.98 7.18 10.44
N GLY A 180 -5.79 6.32 11.05
CA GLY A 180 -6.09 4.98 10.51
C GLY A 180 -4.96 3.95 10.69
N GLY A 181 -4.02 4.20 11.60
CA GLY A 181 -2.92 3.29 11.94
C GLY A 181 -3.32 2.17 12.89
N GLY A 182 -2.51 1.11 12.90
CA GLY A 182 -2.73 -0.07 13.73
C GLY A 182 -3.36 -1.24 12.98
N ARG A 183 -3.73 -2.24 13.77
CA ARG A 183 -4.22 -3.54 13.30
C ARG A 183 -5.50 -3.46 12.46
N ALA A 184 -5.78 -4.56 11.75
CA ALA A 184 -7.12 -4.78 11.21
C ALA A 184 -8.17 -4.77 12.34
N ILE A 185 -9.40 -4.40 12.02
CA ILE A 185 -10.43 -4.08 13.03
C ILE A 185 -10.74 -5.26 13.96
N ASN A 186 -10.70 -6.49 13.44
CA ASN A 186 -11.02 -7.71 14.19
C ASN A 186 -9.77 -8.53 14.59
N ASP A 187 -8.56 -7.99 14.40
CA ASP A 187 -7.34 -8.69 14.79
C ASP A 187 -7.05 -8.47 16.27
N THR A 188 -7.37 -9.49 17.07
CA THR A 188 -7.12 -9.54 18.52
C THR A 188 -6.00 -10.53 18.88
N THR A 189 -5.17 -10.95 17.92
CA THR A 189 -4.09 -11.93 18.16
C THR A 189 -3.13 -11.40 19.24
N PRO A 190 -2.87 -12.10 20.35
CA PRO A 190 -1.91 -11.61 21.32
C PRO A 190 -0.53 -11.38 20.66
N ALA A 191 0.17 -10.30 21.00
CA ALA A 191 1.42 -9.93 20.33
C ALA A 191 2.45 -11.09 20.34
N LYS A 192 2.54 -11.82 21.47
CA LYS A 192 3.40 -12.99 21.65
C LYS A 192 3.12 -14.16 20.69
N ASP A 193 1.91 -14.21 20.12
CA ASP A 193 1.47 -15.28 19.23
C ASP A 193 1.68 -14.91 17.75
N ILE A 194 2.27 -13.74 17.46
CA ILE A 194 2.64 -13.34 16.10
C ILE A 194 3.96 -14.01 15.71
N GLY A 195 3.91 -14.88 14.69
CA GLY A 195 4.95 -15.88 14.43
C GLY A 195 6.27 -15.34 13.88
N SER A 196 6.28 -14.15 13.27
CA SER A 196 7.52 -13.55 12.79
C SER A 196 7.57 -12.03 12.93
N PHE A 197 8.78 -11.47 12.95
CA PHE A 197 8.95 -10.01 12.94
C PHE A 197 8.36 -9.35 11.68
N SER A 198 8.39 -10.06 10.54
CA SER A 198 7.75 -9.57 9.30
C SER A 198 6.23 -9.49 9.48
N GLU A 199 5.64 -10.55 10.03
CA GLU A 199 4.21 -10.62 10.31
C GLU A 199 3.79 -9.54 11.33
N LEU A 200 4.58 -9.32 12.38
CA LEU A 200 4.34 -8.25 13.36
C LEU A 200 4.25 -6.89 12.67
N ARG A 201 5.18 -6.58 11.76
CA ARG A 201 5.17 -5.31 11.02
C ARG A 201 3.94 -5.17 10.13
N THR A 202 3.61 -6.22 9.38
CA THR A 202 2.45 -6.21 8.48
C THR A 202 1.14 -6.06 9.24
N LYS A 203 0.96 -6.81 10.34
CA LYS A 203 -0.26 -6.76 11.16
C LYS A 203 -0.45 -5.43 11.85
N THR A 204 0.61 -4.86 12.41
CA THR A 204 0.50 -3.69 13.30
C THR A 204 0.73 -2.36 12.59
N GLY A 205 1.37 -2.37 11.42
CA GLY A 205 1.84 -1.16 10.75
C GLY A 205 3.09 -0.56 11.43
N LEU A 206 3.77 -1.31 12.30
CA LEU A 206 5.03 -0.87 12.91
C LEU A 206 6.16 -0.88 11.87
N THR A 207 6.83 0.26 11.73
CA THR A 207 7.74 0.52 10.61
C THR A 207 9.21 0.56 11.02
N GLY A 208 9.51 1.00 12.25
CA GLY A 208 10.88 1.18 12.73
C GLY A 208 10.93 1.85 14.10
N MET A 209 12.08 2.43 14.44
CA MET A 209 12.29 3.20 15.66
C MET A 209 12.66 4.64 15.31
N GLY A 210 12.06 5.62 15.97
CA GLY A 210 12.34 7.03 15.72
C GLY A 210 12.45 7.83 17.00
N ASN A 211 12.92 9.07 16.89
CA ASN A 211 13.03 9.99 18.03
C ASN A 211 11.66 10.17 18.71
N ASN A 212 11.61 9.91 20.02
CA ASN A 212 10.37 9.91 20.79
C ASN A 212 9.74 11.31 20.93
N ARG A 213 10.55 12.35 21.14
CA ARG A 213 10.06 13.73 21.28
C ARG A 213 9.41 14.22 19.98
N ILE A 214 9.97 13.82 18.84
CA ILE A 214 9.39 14.11 17.53
C ILE A 214 8.07 13.34 17.36
N ASN A 215 8.07 12.03 17.60
CA ASN A 215 6.89 11.19 17.43
C ASN A 215 5.70 11.70 18.28
N PHE A 216 5.95 11.99 19.56
CA PHE A 216 4.91 12.51 20.46
C PHE A 216 4.37 13.89 20.04
N SER A 217 5.13 14.66 19.27
CA SER A 217 4.67 15.95 18.74
C SER A 217 3.82 15.84 17.47
N ILE A 218 3.84 14.69 16.77
CA ILE A 218 3.11 14.46 15.52
C ILE A 218 1.64 14.15 15.80
N GLY A 219 1.35 13.25 16.75
CA GLY A 219 -0.01 12.80 17.06
C GLY A 219 -1.03 13.95 17.25
N PRO A 220 -0.77 14.95 18.13
CA PRO A 220 -1.67 16.08 18.30
C PRO A 220 -1.95 16.89 17.04
N LYS A 221 -1.00 16.96 16.10
CA LYS A 221 -1.18 17.68 14.83
C LYS A 221 -2.11 16.95 13.88
N TRP A 222 -2.17 15.62 13.93
CA TRP A 222 -3.13 14.84 13.11
C TRP A 222 -4.57 15.26 13.34
N LYS A 223 -4.94 15.66 14.56
CA LYS A 223 -6.30 16.14 14.86
C LYS A 223 -6.76 17.30 13.97
N LYS A 224 -5.83 18.11 13.45
CA LYS A 224 -6.13 19.23 12.54
C LYS A 224 -6.17 18.83 11.06
N HIS A 225 -5.75 17.62 10.73
CA HIS A 225 -5.53 17.17 9.35
C HIS A 225 -6.43 15.99 8.96
N VAL A 226 -6.84 15.14 9.92
CA VAL A 226 -7.69 13.98 9.64
C VAL A 226 -9.05 14.36 9.09
N GLU A 227 -9.62 15.49 9.53
CA GLU A 227 -10.95 15.93 9.07
C GLU A 227 -11.00 16.17 7.55
N ALA A 228 -9.96 16.79 6.98
CA ALA A 228 -9.88 17.01 5.53
C ALA A 228 -9.83 15.68 4.75
N ILE A 229 -9.17 14.67 5.31
CA ILE A 229 -9.07 13.33 4.72
C ILE A 229 -10.41 12.59 4.87
N ASP A 230 -11.02 12.65 6.06
CA ASP A 230 -12.32 12.05 6.36
C ASP A 230 -13.43 12.63 5.45
N ASN A 231 -13.42 13.95 5.22
CA ASN A 231 -14.36 14.62 4.33
C ASN A 231 -14.25 14.15 2.87
N GLU A 232 -13.02 13.98 2.37
CA GLU A 232 -12.81 13.47 1.01
C GLU A 232 -13.28 12.01 0.88
N VAL A 233 -12.94 11.16 1.86
CA VAL A 233 -13.39 9.75 1.89
C VAL A 233 -14.91 9.64 1.97
N ASN A 234 -15.57 10.59 2.63
CA ASN A 234 -17.02 10.62 2.78
C ASN A 234 -17.76 11.39 1.68
N SER A 235 -17.06 11.93 0.70
CA SER A 235 -17.67 12.61 -0.44
C SER A 235 -18.65 11.72 -1.19
N SER A 236 -19.77 12.29 -1.65
CA SER A 236 -20.83 11.61 -2.41
C SER A 236 -20.38 11.08 -3.78
N LYS A 237 -19.22 11.52 -4.28
CA LYS A 237 -18.62 11.04 -5.54
C LYS A 237 -18.05 9.61 -5.46
N TYR A 238 -17.97 9.02 -4.27
CA TYR A 238 -17.47 7.67 -4.05
C TYR A 238 -18.58 6.73 -3.58
N THR A 239 -18.93 5.74 -4.41
CA THR A 239 -19.83 4.66 -3.99
C THR A 239 -19.14 3.72 -3.00
N SER A 240 -19.92 2.86 -2.34
CA SER A 240 -19.40 1.82 -1.45
C SER A 240 -18.42 0.87 -2.15
N GLU A 241 -18.69 0.52 -3.41
CA GLU A 241 -17.84 -0.33 -4.24
C GLU A 241 -16.53 0.39 -4.55
N MET A 242 -16.59 1.68 -4.94
CA MET A 242 -15.39 2.47 -5.16
C MET A 242 -14.53 2.54 -3.89
N LYS A 243 -15.12 2.70 -2.71
CA LYS A 243 -14.34 2.77 -1.46
C LYS A 243 -13.65 1.45 -1.09
N LYS A 244 -14.17 0.30 -1.54
CA LYS A 244 -13.53 -1.01 -1.35
C LYS A 244 -12.33 -1.19 -2.28
N GLU A 245 -12.41 -0.65 -3.49
CA GLU A 245 -11.38 -0.82 -4.51
C GLU A 245 -10.31 0.28 -4.50
N PHE A 246 -10.69 1.52 -4.18
CA PHE A 246 -9.81 2.68 -4.29
C PHE A 246 -8.90 2.78 -3.07
N ASN A 247 -7.63 3.10 -3.32
CA ASN A 247 -6.69 3.41 -2.26
C ASN A 247 -6.83 4.89 -1.82
N MET A 248 -6.32 5.16 -0.62
CA MET A 248 -6.10 6.53 -0.17
C MET A 248 -5.09 7.27 -1.07
N ASN A 249 -5.19 8.59 -1.09
CA ASN A 249 -4.29 9.47 -1.83
C ASN A 249 -4.01 10.75 -1.03
N VAL A 250 -3.06 10.68 -0.10
CA VAL A 250 -2.68 11.78 0.79
C VAL A 250 -1.23 12.18 0.49
N SER A 251 -0.98 13.49 0.42
CA SER A 251 0.38 14.03 0.39
C SER A 251 0.65 14.87 1.63
N ILE A 252 1.68 14.48 2.38
CA ILE A 252 2.14 15.16 3.58
C ILE A 252 3.35 16.04 3.22
N LYS A 253 3.15 17.35 3.32
CA LYS A 253 4.23 18.33 3.21
C LYS A 253 4.68 18.76 4.60
N VAL A 254 5.94 19.19 4.68
CA VAL A 254 6.51 19.75 5.90
C VAL A 254 7.09 21.11 5.60
N GLN A 255 6.86 22.06 6.49
CA GLN A 255 7.48 23.37 6.46
C GLN A 255 8.05 23.69 7.84
N GLN A 256 9.11 24.49 7.90
CA GLN A 256 9.63 24.93 9.19
C GLN A 256 8.67 25.97 9.75
N ALA A 257 8.27 25.83 11.00
CA ALA A 257 7.55 26.89 11.70
C ALA A 257 8.49 28.10 11.83
N ASN A 258 7.98 29.28 11.50
CA ASN A 258 8.64 30.55 11.77
C ASN A 258 8.81 30.77 13.27
#